data_AF-A0A4Q5QS62-F1
#
_entry.id   AF-A0A4Q5QS62-F1
#
_cell.length_a   1.000
_cell.length_b   1.000
_cell.length_c   1.000
_cell.angle_alpha   90.00
_cell.angle_beta   90.00
_cell.angle_gamma   90.00
#
_symmetry.space_group_name_H-M   'P 1'
#
loop_
_entity.id
_entity.type
_entity.pdbx_description
1 polymer ?
#
loop_
_entity_poly.entity_id
_entity_poly.type
_entity_poly.pdbx_seq_one_letter_code
_entity_poly.pdbx_strand_id
1 'polypeptide(L)'
;MKILYRLQRITKTDNSSTGTVGNGFPSKNQSLHDAFLGINHIFDIYLAGKKPRYPGIDGASFTHTDKEYLEKVKQAVQYIMQRKGIEALFYGLPMLTALKLLDLNGRDEAVRYEPLNEINRAAFKQVRSTNWEQYKFSAILVPGLGPQNSGIPLDPGGARRCDMAAAQFKKGEAPFIIVSGGHVHPNKTPYSEAIEMKNYLVNRLKIPEEAVIAEPYARHTTTNIRNAARLVFAMNMPAEKPVLIVTDFFQSTYIPMMKSRFLEELGYLPYQEISKVKSVGVSFIPDISALQINPLDPLDP
;
A
#
# COMPACT_ATOMS: atom_id res chain seq x y z
N MET A 1 4.82 8.62 16.90
CA MET A 1 6.14 9.20 16.57
C MET A 1 6.62 8.88 15.16
N LYS A 2 6.38 7.66 14.63
CA LYS A 2 6.77 7.26 13.26
C LYS A 2 6.13 8.09 12.13
N ILE A 3 4.86 8.49 12.26
CA ILE A 3 4.16 9.29 11.24
C ILE A 3 4.71 10.74 11.10
N LEU A 4 5.22 11.31 12.20
CA LEU A 4 5.77 12.68 12.23
C LEU A 4 7.10 12.83 11.47
N TYR A 5 7.86 11.75 11.29
CA TYR A 5 9.17 11.78 10.64
C TYR A 5 9.10 11.99 9.12
N ARG A 6 7.97 11.66 8.46
CA ARG A 6 7.83 11.74 7.00
C ARG A 6 7.68 13.17 6.48
N LEU A 7 7.07 14.05 7.27
CA LEU A 7 6.77 15.44 6.86
C LEU A 7 8.00 16.35 6.83
N GLN A 8 9.06 16.03 7.59
CA GLN A 8 10.27 16.84 7.62
C GLN A 8 11.10 16.75 6.33
N ARG A 9 10.96 15.70 5.52
CA ARG A 9 11.73 15.54 4.27
C ARG A 9 11.20 16.30 3.06
N ILE A 10 9.97 16.83 3.11
CA ILE A 10 9.31 17.47 1.96
C ILE A 10 9.71 18.97 1.82
N THR A 11 10.42 19.55 2.79
CA THR A 11 10.64 21.00 2.88
C THR A 11 11.91 21.53 2.18
N LYS A 12 12.63 20.72 1.40
CA LYS A 12 13.81 21.18 0.64
C LYS A 12 13.71 20.88 -0.85
N THR A 13 12.97 21.68 -1.62
CA THR A 13 13.25 21.95 -3.04
C THR A 13 12.52 23.21 -3.56
N ASP A 14 13.22 23.92 -4.45
CA ASP A 14 13.06 25.31 -4.89
C ASP A 14 11.68 25.78 -5.39
N ASN A 15 11.41 27.07 -5.14
CA ASN A 15 10.24 27.83 -5.58
C ASN A 15 10.30 28.16 -7.08
N SER A 16 9.51 27.48 -7.92
CA SER A 16 8.84 28.11 -9.07
C SER A 16 7.90 27.16 -9.81
N SER A 17 6.88 27.75 -10.42
CA SER A 17 5.93 27.22 -11.42
C SER A 17 4.61 26.61 -10.93
N THR A 18 3.54 27.34 -11.23
CA THR A 18 2.15 26.92 -11.23
C THR A 18 1.83 26.29 -12.59
N GLY A 19 1.65 24.98 -12.62
CA GLY A 19 1.36 24.21 -13.82
C GLY A 19 1.83 22.78 -13.63
N THR A 20 1.04 21.82 -14.10
CA THR A 20 1.41 20.39 -14.13
C THR A 20 2.80 20.22 -14.73
N VAL A 21 3.74 19.73 -13.93
CA VAL A 21 5.07 19.36 -14.43
C VAL A 21 4.84 18.14 -15.31
N GLY A 22 5.29 18.17 -16.57
CA GLY A 22 5.05 17.17 -17.63
C GLY A 22 5.54 15.74 -17.37
N ASN A 23 5.80 15.38 -16.12
CA ASN A 23 6.34 14.08 -15.67
C ASN A 23 5.34 13.28 -14.82
N GLY A 24 4.04 13.61 -14.85
CA GLY A 24 3.01 12.85 -14.12
C GLY A 24 2.99 13.08 -12.60
N PHE A 25 3.63 14.15 -12.10
CA PHE A 25 3.57 14.55 -10.70
C PHE A 25 2.71 15.81 -10.51
N PRO A 26 1.96 15.92 -9.40
CA PRO A 26 1.17 17.11 -9.09
C PRO A 26 2.05 18.35 -8.91
N SER A 27 1.53 19.52 -9.29
CA SER A 27 2.17 20.82 -8.99
C SER A 27 2.23 21.05 -7.47
N LYS A 28 3.09 21.95 -6.98
CA LYS A 28 3.17 22.28 -5.54
C LYS A 28 1.82 22.65 -4.92
N ASN A 29 1.01 23.43 -5.65
CA ASN A 29 -0.33 23.82 -5.20
C ASN A 29 -1.27 22.61 -5.12
N GLN A 30 -1.15 21.68 -6.07
CA GLN A 30 -1.91 20.44 -6.07
C GLN A 30 -1.49 19.54 -4.91
N SER A 31 -0.18 19.37 -4.64
CA SER A 31 0.30 18.56 -3.52
C SER A 31 -0.17 19.09 -2.17
N LEU A 32 -0.20 20.41 -1.98
CA LEU A 32 -0.73 21.02 -0.76
C LEU A 32 -2.24 20.81 -0.65
N HIS A 33 -2.98 20.98 -1.76
CA HIS A 33 -4.40 20.70 -1.83
C HIS A 33 -4.71 19.25 -1.46
N ASP A 34 -3.99 18.29 -2.04
CA ASP A 34 -4.14 16.85 -1.78
C ASP A 34 -3.87 16.51 -0.31
N ALA A 35 -2.86 17.15 0.32
CA ALA A 35 -2.60 16.96 1.74
C ALA A 35 -3.79 17.41 2.62
N PHE A 36 -4.40 18.56 2.31
CA PHE A 36 -5.60 19.02 3.02
C PHE A 36 -6.84 18.17 2.71
N LEU A 37 -6.99 17.71 1.47
CA LEU A 37 -8.04 16.75 1.13
C LEU A 37 -7.92 15.47 1.96
N GLY A 38 -6.72 14.93 2.13
CA GLY A 38 -6.48 13.75 2.97
C GLY A 38 -6.82 13.98 4.44
N ILE A 39 -6.44 15.14 5.00
CA ILE A 39 -6.84 15.52 6.36
C ILE A 39 -8.36 15.58 6.45
N ASN A 40 -9.02 16.31 5.56
CA ASN A 40 -10.48 16.44 5.56
C ASN A 40 -11.18 15.08 5.41
N HIS A 41 -10.64 14.20 4.57
CA HIS A 41 -11.18 12.86 4.36
C HIS A 41 -11.11 12.01 5.64
N ILE A 42 -10.02 12.13 6.41
CA ILE A 42 -9.91 11.48 7.73
C ILE A 42 -10.97 12.02 8.69
N PHE A 43 -11.15 13.34 8.77
CA PHE A 43 -12.20 13.93 9.61
C PHE A 43 -13.59 13.46 9.19
N ASP A 44 -13.86 13.46 7.89
CA ASP A 44 -15.13 13.03 7.32
C ASP A 44 -15.51 11.60 7.75
N ILE A 45 -14.57 10.65 7.65
CA ILE A 45 -14.83 9.25 7.97
C ILE A 45 -14.80 9.01 9.48
N TYR A 46 -13.71 9.41 10.12
CA TYR A 46 -13.39 8.99 11.48
C TYR A 46 -13.93 9.92 12.56
N LEU A 47 -14.47 11.09 12.21
CA LEU A 47 -15.14 11.98 13.17
C LEU A 47 -16.60 12.24 12.76
N ALA A 48 -16.85 12.65 11.53
CA ALA A 48 -18.19 13.03 11.06
C ALA A 48 -19.07 11.82 10.67
N GLY A 49 -18.50 10.61 10.60
CA GLY A 49 -19.24 9.38 10.33
C GLY A 49 -19.67 9.20 8.87
N LYS A 50 -19.03 9.89 7.92
CA LYS A 50 -19.22 9.61 6.49
C LYS A 50 -18.69 8.22 6.16
N LYS A 51 -19.35 7.53 5.23
CA LYS A 51 -18.92 6.21 4.77
C LYS A 51 -17.76 6.35 3.79
N PRO A 52 -16.65 5.61 3.95
CA PRO A 52 -15.63 5.50 2.92
C PRO A 52 -16.16 4.66 1.76
N ARG A 53 -15.38 4.57 0.68
CA ARG A 53 -15.68 3.73 -0.49
C ARG A 53 -15.93 2.26 -0.11
N TYR A 54 -15.12 1.73 0.81
CA TYR A 54 -15.24 0.36 1.32
C TYR A 54 -15.49 0.36 2.84
N PRO A 55 -16.74 0.55 3.32
CA PRO A 55 -17.04 0.66 4.75
C PRO A 55 -16.58 -0.54 5.58
N GLY A 56 -16.63 -1.75 5.01
CA GLY A 56 -16.20 -2.97 5.70
C GLY A 56 -14.67 -3.11 5.89
N ILE A 57 -13.88 -2.29 5.19
CA ILE A 57 -12.41 -2.35 5.20
C ILE A 57 -11.82 -1.04 5.76
N ASP A 58 -12.31 0.11 5.32
CA ASP A 58 -11.76 1.44 5.65
C ASP A 58 -12.62 2.21 6.67
N GLY A 59 -13.72 1.62 7.17
CA GLY A 59 -14.65 2.27 8.07
C GLY A 59 -14.06 2.64 9.45
N ALA A 60 -14.69 3.62 10.08
CA ALA A 60 -14.49 3.96 11.48
C ALA A 60 -14.96 2.83 12.41
N SER A 61 -14.34 2.72 13.58
CA SER A 61 -14.70 1.72 14.61
C SER A 61 -15.81 2.18 15.53
N PHE A 62 -16.04 3.49 15.58
CA PHE A 62 -17.00 4.14 16.45
C PHE A 62 -18.03 4.89 15.61
N THR A 63 -19.25 5.01 16.14
CA THR A 63 -20.23 5.91 15.53
C THR A 63 -19.90 7.36 15.86
N HIS A 64 -20.31 8.30 15.00
CA HIS A 64 -20.10 9.73 15.25
C HIS A 64 -20.87 10.25 16.49
N THR A 65 -21.79 9.45 17.04
CA THR A 65 -22.57 9.75 18.25
C THR A 65 -22.03 9.07 19.51
N ASP A 66 -20.96 8.29 19.41
CA ASP A 66 -20.35 7.61 20.55
C ASP A 66 -19.70 8.64 21.50
N LYS A 67 -20.30 8.80 22.68
CA LYS A 67 -19.87 9.79 23.68
C LYS A 67 -18.48 9.51 24.23
N GLU A 68 -18.12 8.24 24.44
CA GLU A 68 -16.81 7.87 24.98
C GLU A 68 -15.72 8.17 23.94
N TYR A 69 -16.00 7.85 22.68
CA TYR A 69 -15.11 8.17 21.57
C TYR A 69 -14.91 9.69 21.42
N LEU A 70 -15.99 10.48 21.42
CA LEU A 70 -15.91 11.93 21.29
C LEU A 70 -15.15 12.59 22.44
N GLU A 71 -15.28 12.07 23.67
CA GLU A 71 -14.53 12.56 24.81
C GLU A 71 -13.02 12.24 24.68
N LYS A 72 -12.65 11.04 24.18
CA LYS A 72 -11.26 10.70 23.85
C LYS A 72 -10.69 11.63 22.77
N VAL A 73 -11.47 11.94 21.73
CA VAL A 73 -11.08 12.90 20.68
C VAL A 73 -10.84 14.29 21.29
N LYS A 74 -11.78 14.78 22.11
CA LYS A 74 -11.69 16.09 22.76
C LYS A 74 -10.45 16.21 23.64
N GLN A 75 -10.19 15.21 24.49
CA GLN A 75 -8.99 15.17 25.34
C GLN A 75 -7.71 15.21 24.50
N ALA A 76 -7.69 14.49 23.38
CA ALA A 76 -6.52 14.49 22.51
C ALA A 76 -6.30 15.83 21.80
N VAL A 77 -7.37 16.50 21.36
CA VAL A 77 -7.29 17.86 20.79
C VAL A 77 -6.76 18.84 21.84
N GLN A 78 -7.28 18.80 23.07
CA GLN A 78 -6.80 19.64 24.18
C GLN A 78 -5.30 19.41 24.45
N TYR A 79 -4.85 18.16 24.45
CA TYR A 79 -3.44 17.82 24.60
C TYR A 79 -2.58 18.34 23.43
N ILE A 80 -3.08 18.26 22.19
CA ILE A 80 -2.37 18.77 21.01
C ILE A 80 -2.24 20.30 21.08
N MET A 81 -3.27 21.01 21.51
CA MET A 81 -3.25 22.48 21.66
C MET A 81 -2.22 22.97 22.67
N GLN A 82 -1.87 22.15 23.66
CA GLN A 82 -0.82 22.48 24.64
C GLN A 82 0.61 22.32 24.09
N ARG A 83 0.78 21.79 22.87
CA ARG A 83 2.12 21.60 22.28
C ARG A 83 2.73 22.93 21.87
N LYS A 84 3.90 23.24 22.41
CA LYS A 84 4.67 24.43 22.05
C LYS A 84 4.92 24.48 20.54
N GLY A 85 4.58 25.61 19.92
CA GLY A 85 4.80 25.85 18.49
C GLY A 85 3.76 25.24 17.55
N ILE A 86 2.66 24.66 18.07
CA ILE A 86 1.58 24.13 17.23
C ILE A 86 0.93 25.20 16.36
N GLU A 87 0.84 26.43 16.86
CA GLU A 87 0.28 27.59 16.17
C GLU A 87 1.18 28.12 15.05
N ALA A 88 2.47 27.76 15.03
CA ALA A 88 3.40 28.20 13.99
C ALA A 88 3.12 27.53 12.63
N LEU A 89 2.34 26.44 12.62
CA LEU A 89 1.91 25.75 11.41
C LEU A 89 0.38 25.81 11.36
N PHE A 90 -0.17 26.54 10.38
CA PHE A 90 -1.63 26.65 10.22
C PHE A 90 -2.34 25.30 10.03
N TYR A 91 -1.60 24.27 9.58
CA TYR A 91 -2.07 22.89 9.43
C TYR A 91 -1.70 21.97 10.61
N GLY A 92 -0.93 22.43 11.59
CA GLY A 92 -0.39 21.59 12.66
C GLY A 92 -1.47 20.92 13.49
N LEU A 93 -2.44 21.71 13.98
CA LEU A 93 -3.57 21.21 14.78
C LEU A 93 -4.45 20.21 13.99
N PRO A 94 -4.98 20.53 12.79
CA PRO A 94 -5.81 19.58 12.05
C PRO A 94 -5.04 18.32 11.65
N MET A 95 -3.77 18.44 11.25
CA MET A 95 -2.94 17.29 10.91
C MET A 95 -2.74 16.35 12.11
N LEU A 96 -2.30 16.86 13.26
CA LEU A 96 -2.10 16.02 14.44
C LEU A 96 -3.41 15.40 14.96
N THR A 97 -4.52 16.13 14.81
CA THR A 97 -5.85 15.61 15.15
C THR A 97 -6.24 14.47 14.21
N ALA A 98 -6.04 14.61 12.89
CA ALA A 98 -6.28 13.53 11.92
C ALA A 98 -5.48 12.26 12.25
N LEU A 99 -4.19 12.42 12.57
CA LEU A 99 -3.36 11.29 12.99
C LEU A 99 -3.90 10.61 14.25
N LYS A 100 -4.44 11.38 15.20
CA LYS A 100 -5.04 10.83 16.40
C LYS A 100 -6.37 10.12 16.14
N LEU A 101 -7.18 10.61 15.20
CA LEU A 101 -8.39 9.92 14.77
C LEU A 101 -8.07 8.53 14.21
N LEU A 102 -7.03 8.43 13.36
CA LEU A 102 -6.55 7.14 12.86
C LEU A 102 -6.08 6.21 13.99
N ASP A 103 -5.26 6.74 14.92
CA ASP A 103 -4.75 5.99 16.08
C ASP A 103 -5.88 5.48 16.99
N LEU A 104 -6.85 6.32 17.34
CA LEU A 104 -8.01 5.92 18.15
C LEU A 104 -8.85 4.85 17.45
N ASN A 105 -8.92 4.88 16.12
CA ASN A 105 -9.59 3.87 15.31
C ASN A 105 -8.72 2.65 15.02
N GLY A 106 -7.54 2.52 15.62
CA GLY A 106 -6.63 1.39 15.38
C GLY A 106 -6.28 1.23 13.91
N ARG A 107 -6.02 2.35 13.21
CA ARG A 107 -5.61 2.39 11.80
C ARG A 107 -4.09 2.55 11.64
N ASP A 108 -3.31 2.02 12.59
CA ASP A 108 -1.85 2.09 12.58
C ASP A 108 -1.22 1.21 11.49
N GLU A 109 -2.00 0.32 10.86
CA GLU A 109 -1.55 -0.55 9.77
C GLU A 109 -0.96 0.23 8.58
N ALA A 110 -1.32 1.50 8.40
CA ALA A 110 -0.74 2.37 7.38
C ALA A 110 0.78 2.60 7.53
N VAL A 111 1.33 2.37 8.73
CA VAL A 111 2.76 2.62 9.05
C VAL A 111 3.40 1.53 9.90
N ARG A 112 2.66 0.45 10.20
CA ARG A 112 3.07 -0.58 11.16
C ARG A 112 4.41 -1.23 10.82
N TYR A 113 4.72 -1.35 9.54
CA TYR A 113 5.90 -2.02 9.01
C TYR A 113 7.01 -1.07 8.56
N GLU A 114 6.90 0.22 8.87
CA GLU A 114 7.94 1.20 8.52
C GLU A 114 9.15 1.17 9.49
N PRO A 115 10.39 1.25 8.95
CA PRO A 115 10.70 1.38 7.53
C PRO A 115 10.62 0.04 6.76
N LEU A 116 9.97 0.03 5.58
CA LEU A 116 9.67 -1.20 4.83
C LEU A 116 10.89 -2.05 4.45
N ASN A 117 12.07 -1.42 4.33
CA ASN A 117 13.33 -2.10 4.03
C ASN A 117 13.84 -2.97 5.18
N GLU A 118 13.37 -2.79 6.42
CA GLU A 118 13.79 -3.62 7.55
C GLU A 118 13.19 -5.03 7.47
N ILE A 119 11.90 -5.13 7.18
CA ILE A 119 11.22 -6.43 7.01
C ILE A 119 11.60 -7.14 5.71
N ASN A 120 12.22 -6.41 4.78
CA ASN A 120 12.65 -6.89 3.46
C ASN A 120 14.18 -6.80 3.27
N ARG A 121 14.95 -6.73 4.36
CA ARG A 121 16.38 -6.41 4.31
C ARG A 121 17.19 -7.31 3.39
N ALA A 122 16.92 -8.62 3.39
CA ALA A 122 17.63 -9.58 2.54
C ALA A 122 17.40 -9.28 1.05
N ALA A 123 16.14 -9.09 0.63
CA ALA A 123 15.80 -8.77 -0.74
C ALA A 123 16.34 -7.40 -1.20
N PHE A 124 16.30 -6.38 -0.33
CA PHE A 124 16.90 -5.06 -0.61
C PHE A 124 18.42 -5.11 -0.79
N LYS A 125 19.11 -6.11 -0.23
CA LYS A 125 20.52 -6.35 -0.51
C LYS A 125 20.69 -7.09 -1.83
N GLN A 126 19.96 -8.18 -2.03
CA GLN A 126 20.07 -9.04 -3.20
C GLN A 126 19.79 -8.32 -4.51
N VAL A 127 18.82 -7.38 -4.53
CA VAL A 127 18.43 -6.62 -5.72
C VAL A 127 19.60 -5.88 -6.39
N ARG A 128 20.61 -5.48 -5.61
CA ARG A 128 21.79 -4.74 -6.11
C ARG A 128 22.78 -5.61 -6.88
N SER A 129 22.73 -6.93 -6.69
CA SER A 129 23.60 -7.91 -7.33
C SER A 129 22.87 -8.81 -8.32
N THR A 130 21.57 -8.58 -8.55
CA THR A 130 20.77 -9.39 -9.47
C THR A 130 21.17 -9.14 -10.92
N ASN A 131 21.46 -10.21 -11.65
CA ASN A 131 21.64 -10.16 -13.10
C ASN A 131 20.29 -10.18 -13.82
N TRP A 132 19.74 -9.00 -14.10
CA TRP A 132 18.40 -8.83 -14.68
C TRP A 132 18.22 -9.40 -16.08
N GLU A 133 19.31 -9.59 -16.84
CA GLU A 133 19.25 -10.16 -18.19
C GLU A 133 18.84 -11.63 -18.20
N GLN A 134 19.01 -12.34 -17.08
CA GLN A 134 18.63 -13.75 -16.94
C GLN A 134 17.12 -13.94 -16.76
N TYR A 135 16.38 -12.87 -16.49
CA TYR A 135 14.98 -12.94 -16.11
C TYR A 135 14.09 -12.18 -17.08
N LYS A 136 12.95 -12.82 -17.41
CA LYS A 136 11.92 -12.23 -18.26
C LYS A 136 11.13 -11.15 -17.53
N PHE A 137 10.83 -11.39 -16.25
CA PHE A 137 10.05 -10.49 -15.41
C PHE A 137 10.94 -9.88 -14.32
N SER A 138 10.66 -8.64 -13.93
CA SER A 138 11.34 -7.95 -12.81
C SER A 138 10.95 -8.54 -11.45
N ALA A 139 9.70 -8.96 -11.32
CA ALA A 139 9.19 -9.64 -10.13
C ALA A 139 7.95 -10.50 -10.44
N ILE A 140 7.60 -11.38 -9.51
CA ILE A 140 6.31 -12.08 -9.43
C ILE A 140 5.48 -11.44 -8.32
N LEU A 141 4.38 -10.76 -8.66
CA LEU A 141 3.38 -10.27 -7.71
C LEU A 141 2.38 -11.38 -7.36
N VAL A 142 2.19 -11.62 -6.08
CA VAL A 142 1.18 -12.51 -5.49
C VAL A 142 0.20 -11.65 -4.69
N PRO A 143 -1.00 -11.36 -5.23
CA PRO A 143 -2.01 -10.63 -4.49
C PRO A 143 -2.55 -11.45 -3.33
N GLY A 144 -2.77 -10.78 -2.21
CA GLY A 144 -3.32 -11.35 -1.00
C GLY A 144 -4.76 -11.85 -1.17
N LEU A 145 -5.12 -12.80 -0.31
CA LEU A 145 -6.46 -13.33 -0.17
C LEU A 145 -6.66 -13.64 1.30
N GLY A 146 -7.39 -12.79 2.00
CA GLY A 146 -7.64 -12.96 3.43
C GLY A 146 -8.69 -14.04 3.71
N PRO A 147 -8.57 -14.74 4.85
CA PRO A 147 -9.50 -15.78 5.23
C PRO A 147 -10.87 -15.20 5.62
N GLN A 148 -11.92 -15.99 5.39
CA GLN A 148 -13.28 -15.61 5.81
C GLN A 148 -13.48 -15.73 7.32
N ASN A 149 -12.78 -16.65 7.96
CA ASN A 149 -12.92 -16.93 9.40
C ASN A 149 -11.79 -16.29 10.20
N SER A 150 -12.15 -15.69 11.33
CA SER A 150 -11.20 -15.15 12.31
C SER A 150 -10.25 -16.23 12.84
N GLY A 151 -9.03 -15.84 13.18
CA GLY A 151 -8.03 -16.73 13.79
C GLY A 151 -7.23 -17.58 12.79
N ILE A 152 -7.58 -17.56 11.50
CA ILE A 152 -6.79 -18.18 10.45
C ILE A 152 -5.71 -17.17 10.00
N PRO A 153 -4.40 -17.49 10.07
CA PRO A 153 -3.36 -16.56 9.63
C PRO A 153 -3.24 -16.45 8.11
N LEU A 154 -3.37 -17.57 7.40
CA LEU A 154 -3.24 -17.65 5.95
C LEU A 154 -4.41 -18.43 5.34
N ASP A 155 -5.11 -17.80 4.41
CA ASP A 155 -6.18 -18.46 3.65
C ASP A 155 -5.61 -19.59 2.77
N PRO A 156 -6.30 -20.74 2.64
CA PRO A 156 -5.87 -21.81 1.74
C PRO A 156 -5.72 -21.38 0.27
N GLY A 157 -6.53 -20.44 -0.21
CA GLY A 157 -6.37 -19.84 -1.53
C GLY A 157 -5.14 -18.93 -1.62
N GLY A 158 -4.83 -18.17 -0.56
CA GLY A 158 -3.57 -17.43 -0.44
C GLY A 158 -2.35 -18.35 -0.49
N ALA A 159 -2.39 -19.48 0.24
CA ALA A 159 -1.36 -20.51 0.18
C ALA A 159 -1.21 -21.11 -1.23
N ARG A 160 -2.31 -21.42 -1.92
CA ARG A 160 -2.27 -21.91 -3.31
C ARG A 160 -1.62 -20.91 -4.27
N ARG A 161 -1.88 -19.61 -4.12
CA ARG A 161 -1.21 -18.58 -4.93
C ARG A 161 0.29 -18.55 -4.65
N CYS A 162 0.71 -18.73 -3.40
CA CYS A 162 2.12 -18.87 -3.05
C CYS A 162 2.75 -20.11 -3.68
N ASP A 163 2.06 -21.25 -3.71
CA ASP A 163 2.53 -22.48 -4.37
C ASP A 163 2.76 -22.24 -5.87
N MET A 164 1.82 -21.56 -6.54
CA MET A 164 1.94 -21.19 -7.95
C MET A 164 3.12 -20.24 -8.20
N ALA A 165 3.31 -19.24 -7.32
CA ALA A 165 4.39 -18.28 -7.44
C ALA A 165 5.77 -18.94 -7.23
N ALA A 166 5.87 -19.85 -6.26
CA ALA A 166 7.06 -20.66 -6.04
C ALA A 166 7.40 -21.52 -7.27
N ALA A 167 6.40 -22.07 -7.97
CA ALA A 167 6.63 -22.81 -9.21
C ALA A 167 7.18 -21.91 -10.33
N GLN A 168 6.68 -20.69 -10.48
CA GLN A 168 7.19 -19.72 -11.46
C GLN A 168 8.60 -19.22 -11.11
N PHE A 169 8.87 -18.97 -9.82
CA PHE A 169 10.20 -18.63 -9.34
C PHE A 169 11.22 -19.74 -9.64
N LYS A 170 10.87 -21.01 -9.38
CA LYS A 170 11.74 -22.16 -9.67
C LYS A 170 12.01 -22.38 -11.17
N LYS A 171 11.14 -21.87 -12.05
CA LYS A 171 11.37 -21.84 -13.51
C LYS A 171 12.30 -20.72 -13.95
N GLY A 172 12.71 -19.82 -13.05
CA GLY A 172 13.56 -18.67 -13.37
C GLY A 172 12.81 -17.53 -14.07
N GLU A 173 11.49 -17.40 -13.88
CA GLU A 173 10.70 -16.36 -14.55
C GLU A 173 11.04 -14.95 -14.03
N ALA A 174 11.30 -14.84 -12.73
CA ALA A 174 11.72 -13.61 -12.07
C ALA A 174 12.65 -13.90 -10.87
N PRO A 175 13.51 -12.94 -10.47
CA PRO A 175 14.40 -13.11 -9.33
C PRO A 175 13.73 -12.85 -7.97
N PHE A 176 12.54 -12.25 -7.96
CA PHE A 176 11.83 -11.88 -6.74
C PHE A 176 10.36 -12.26 -6.78
N ILE A 177 9.80 -12.60 -5.62
CA ILE A 177 8.37 -12.75 -5.36
C ILE A 177 7.95 -11.62 -4.41
N ILE A 178 7.04 -10.76 -4.87
CA ILE A 178 6.37 -9.74 -4.07
C ILE A 178 5.04 -10.32 -3.60
N VAL A 179 4.91 -10.60 -2.31
CA VAL A 179 3.63 -10.96 -1.68
C VAL A 179 2.99 -9.69 -1.13
N SER A 180 1.78 -9.37 -1.57
CA SER A 180 1.11 -8.08 -1.30
C SER A 180 -0.23 -8.31 -0.62
N GLY A 181 -0.51 -7.57 0.46
CA GLY A 181 -1.75 -7.71 1.22
C GLY A 181 -1.61 -7.33 2.70
N GLY A 182 -2.54 -6.52 3.19
CA GLY A 182 -2.55 -5.97 4.55
C GLY A 182 -3.43 -6.74 5.52
N HIS A 183 -4.00 -6.00 6.47
CA HIS A 183 -4.84 -6.51 7.56
C HIS A 183 -6.34 -6.43 7.22
N VAL A 184 -6.72 -6.97 6.05
CA VAL A 184 -8.03 -6.71 5.42
C VAL A 184 -9.14 -7.60 5.95
N HIS A 185 -8.94 -8.92 5.92
CA HIS A 185 -9.99 -9.89 6.22
C HIS A 185 -9.56 -10.90 7.30
N PRO A 186 -10.35 -11.05 8.38
CA PRO A 186 -11.42 -10.12 8.81
C PRO A 186 -10.88 -8.70 9.07
N ASN A 187 -11.75 -7.69 9.07
CA ASN A 187 -11.35 -6.28 9.22
C ASN A 187 -10.45 -6.08 10.45
N LYS A 188 -9.26 -5.49 10.24
CA LYS A 188 -8.23 -5.28 11.27
C LYS A 188 -7.75 -6.56 11.95
N THR A 189 -7.76 -7.67 11.22
CA THR A 189 -7.12 -8.92 11.64
C THR A 189 -5.69 -8.65 12.14
N PRO A 190 -5.21 -9.34 13.18
CA PRO A 190 -3.82 -9.21 13.62
C PRO A 190 -2.82 -9.75 12.57
N TYR A 191 -3.28 -10.53 11.59
CA TYR A 191 -2.46 -11.14 10.56
C TYR A 191 -2.38 -10.28 9.30
N SER A 192 -1.17 -9.93 8.85
CA SER A 192 -0.98 -9.34 7.52
C SER A 192 -0.85 -10.47 6.51
N GLU A 193 -1.66 -10.42 5.45
CA GLU A 193 -1.62 -11.41 4.37
C GLU A 193 -0.20 -11.54 3.78
N ALA A 194 0.48 -10.42 3.51
CA ALA A 194 1.85 -10.42 2.97
C ALA A 194 2.88 -11.06 3.92
N ILE A 195 2.77 -10.80 5.23
CA ILE A 195 3.69 -11.38 6.21
C ILE A 195 3.49 -12.89 6.31
N GLU A 196 2.25 -13.35 6.40
CA GLU A 196 1.94 -14.78 6.47
C GLU A 196 2.28 -15.51 5.18
N MET A 197 2.05 -14.89 4.01
CA MET A 197 2.49 -15.41 2.72
C MET A 197 4.02 -15.50 2.62
N LYS A 198 4.76 -14.49 3.09
CA LYS A 198 6.23 -14.54 3.14
C LYS A 198 6.72 -15.68 4.03
N ASN A 199 6.14 -15.82 5.23
CA ASN A 199 6.45 -16.91 6.15
C ASN A 199 6.18 -18.28 5.49
N TYR A 200 5.08 -18.43 4.78
CA TYR A 200 4.76 -19.66 4.06
C TYR A 200 5.78 -19.97 2.94
N LEU A 201 6.11 -18.99 2.09
CA LEU A 201 7.09 -19.15 1.01
C LEU A 201 8.48 -19.54 1.56
N VAL A 202 8.96 -18.85 2.58
CA VAL A 202 10.30 -19.06 3.14
C VAL A 202 10.36 -20.33 3.99
N ASN A 203 9.46 -20.46 4.96
CA ASN A 203 9.57 -21.53 5.96
C ASN A 203 9.05 -22.86 5.43
N ARG A 204 7.98 -22.85 4.61
CA ARG A 204 7.34 -24.07 4.11
C ARG A 204 7.78 -24.46 2.71
N LEU A 205 7.79 -23.51 1.76
CA LEU A 205 8.18 -23.80 0.38
C LEU A 205 9.70 -23.68 0.12
N LYS A 206 10.46 -23.23 1.12
CA LYS A 206 11.92 -23.09 1.09
C LYS A 206 12.40 -22.17 -0.04
N ILE A 207 11.62 -21.15 -0.38
CA ILE A 207 12.09 -20.06 -1.22
C ILE A 207 13.09 -19.22 -0.40
N PRO A 208 14.26 -18.85 -0.94
CA PRO A 208 15.22 -18.03 -0.21
C PRO A 208 14.58 -16.72 0.27
N GLU A 209 14.84 -16.31 1.52
CA GLU A 209 14.28 -15.08 2.08
C GLU A 209 14.66 -13.84 1.26
N GLU A 210 15.88 -13.83 0.72
CA GLU A 210 16.38 -12.79 -0.17
C GLU A 210 15.62 -12.67 -1.51
N ALA A 211 14.81 -13.66 -1.87
CA ALA A 211 13.95 -13.61 -3.04
C ALA A 211 12.51 -13.17 -2.71
N VAL A 212 12.13 -13.03 -1.42
CA VAL A 212 10.74 -12.75 -1.03
C VAL A 212 10.60 -11.37 -0.39
N ILE A 213 9.76 -10.54 -0.99
CA ILE A 213 9.46 -9.17 -0.57
C ILE A 213 8.01 -9.13 -0.08
N ALA A 214 7.81 -8.69 1.16
CA ALA A 214 6.48 -8.44 1.72
C ALA A 214 6.05 -6.99 1.49
N GLU A 215 4.85 -6.81 0.96
CA GLU A 215 4.16 -5.54 0.81
C GLU A 215 2.89 -5.58 1.68
N PRO A 216 2.93 -5.10 2.93
CA PRO A 216 1.90 -5.41 3.93
C PRO A 216 0.77 -4.37 4.01
N TYR A 217 0.58 -3.53 2.99
CA TYR A 217 -0.34 -2.38 3.06
C TYR A 217 -1.51 -2.45 2.09
N ALA A 218 -1.41 -3.22 0.99
CA ALA A 218 -2.50 -3.31 0.02
C ALA A 218 -3.79 -3.86 0.63
N ARG A 219 -4.93 -3.27 0.24
CA ARG A 219 -6.26 -3.69 0.69
C ARG A 219 -7.21 -4.10 -0.44
N HIS A 220 -6.79 -3.86 -1.68
CA HIS A 220 -7.56 -4.13 -2.90
C HIS A 220 -6.61 -4.58 -4.01
N THR A 221 -7.13 -5.24 -5.04
CA THR A 221 -6.35 -5.63 -6.22
C THR A 221 -5.63 -4.43 -6.87
N THR A 222 -6.27 -3.26 -6.90
CA THR A 222 -5.68 -2.01 -7.42
C THR A 222 -4.48 -1.55 -6.60
N THR A 223 -4.59 -1.59 -5.27
CA THR A 223 -3.51 -1.21 -4.35
C THR A 223 -2.41 -2.28 -4.30
N ASN A 224 -2.72 -3.56 -4.53
CA ASN A 224 -1.71 -4.60 -4.72
C ASN A 224 -0.79 -4.26 -5.92
N ILE A 225 -1.40 -3.95 -7.07
CA ILE A 225 -0.65 -3.63 -8.29
C ILE A 225 0.09 -2.29 -8.15
N ARG A 226 -0.55 -1.26 -7.58
CA ARG A 226 0.10 0.03 -7.28
C ARG A 226 1.30 -0.15 -6.36
N ASN A 227 1.16 -0.84 -5.24
CA ASN A 227 2.22 -0.95 -4.26
C ASN A 227 3.37 -1.83 -4.79
N ALA A 228 3.09 -2.85 -5.60
CA ALA A 228 4.11 -3.59 -6.32
C ALA A 228 4.89 -2.71 -7.31
N ALA A 229 4.21 -1.84 -8.07
CA ALA A 229 4.87 -0.87 -8.93
C ALA A 229 5.77 0.08 -8.13
N ARG A 230 5.30 0.57 -6.97
CA ARG A 230 6.13 1.39 -6.06
C ARG A 230 7.38 0.65 -5.58
N LEU A 231 7.28 -0.64 -5.27
CA LEU A 231 8.42 -1.45 -4.86
C LEU A 231 9.46 -1.62 -5.99
N VAL A 232 9.01 -1.77 -7.25
CA VAL A 232 9.90 -1.80 -8.42
C VAL A 232 10.77 -0.53 -8.46
N PHE A 233 10.16 0.64 -8.33
CA PHE A 233 10.90 1.91 -8.29
C PHE A 233 11.75 2.06 -7.02
N ALA A 234 11.20 1.77 -5.84
CA ALA A 234 11.89 1.95 -4.56
C ALA A 234 13.13 1.06 -4.41
N MET A 235 13.15 -0.10 -5.08
CA MET A 235 14.25 -1.06 -5.08
C MET A 235 15.17 -0.94 -6.30
N ASN A 236 14.92 0.03 -7.20
CA ASN A 236 15.63 0.19 -8.47
C ASN A 236 15.64 -1.09 -9.33
N MET A 237 14.50 -1.80 -9.38
CA MET A 237 14.31 -2.87 -10.34
C MET A 237 14.07 -2.28 -11.74
N PRO A 238 14.42 -2.98 -12.84
CA PRO A 238 14.15 -2.52 -14.20
C PRO A 238 12.64 -2.35 -14.44
N ALA A 239 12.15 -1.11 -14.50
CA ALA A 239 10.73 -0.79 -14.63
C ALA A 239 10.18 -1.07 -16.04
N GLU A 240 11.07 -1.18 -17.03
CA GLU A 240 10.79 -1.62 -18.39
C GLU A 240 10.55 -3.13 -18.50
N LYS A 241 10.95 -3.91 -17.49
CA LYS A 241 10.65 -5.35 -17.42
C LYS A 241 9.31 -5.57 -16.73
N PRO A 242 8.41 -6.39 -17.30
CA PRO A 242 7.09 -6.62 -16.73
C PRO A 242 7.16 -7.29 -15.36
N VAL A 243 6.17 -7.00 -14.52
CA VAL A 243 5.88 -7.74 -13.30
C VAL A 243 4.83 -8.80 -13.62
N LEU A 244 5.11 -10.06 -13.31
CA LEU A 244 4.17 -11.16 -13.48
C LEU A 244 3.21 -11.23 -12.30
N ILE A 245 1.91 -11.19 -12.54
CA ILE A 245 0.86 -11.42 -11.54
C ILE A 245 0.48 -12.90 -11.54
N VAL A 246 0.68 -13.55 -10.40
CA VAL A 246 0.25 -14.92 -10.14
C VAL A 246 -0.95 -14.91 -9.20
N THR A 247 -2.10 -15.31 -9.74
CA THR A 247 -3.37 -15.41 -9.01
C THR A 247 -4.24 -16.53 -9.59
N ASP A 248 -5.41 -16.77 -9.00
CA ASP A 248 -6.39 -17.75 -9.50
C ASP A 248 -6.96 -17.37 -10.89
N PHE A 249 -7.52 -18.37 -11.56
CA PHE A 249 -8.02 -18.25 -12.94
C PHE A 249 -9.05 -17.13 -13.10
N PHE A 250 -9.99 -17.00 -12.16
CA PHE A 250 -11.02 -15.97 -12.22
C PHE A 250 -10.37 -14.58 -12.12
N GLN A 251 -9.57 -14.33 -11.08
CA GLN A 251 -8.93 -13.03 -10.92
C GLN A 251 -8.00 -12.68 -12.09
N SER A 252 -7.27 -13.64 -12.63
CA SER A 252 -6.41 -13.45 -13.82
C SER A 252 -7.21 -13.06 -15.08
N THR A 253 -8.48 -13.44 -15.16
CA THR A 253 -9.36 -13.06 -16.27
C THR A 253 -9.87 -11.63 -16.13
N TYR A 254 -10.19 -11.21 -14.91
CA TYR A 254 -10.78 -9.89 -14.65
C TYR A 254 -9.76 -8.75 -14.57
N ILE A 255 -8.54 -8.99 -14.08
CA ILE A 255 -7.52 -7.93 -13.89
C ILE A 255 -7.32 -7.04 -15.13
N PRO A 256 -7.15 -7.58 -16.35
CA PRO A 256 -6.98 -6.74 -17.55
C PRO A 256 -8.20 -5.84 -17.87
N MET A 257 -9.38 -6.18 -17.35
CA MET A 257 -10.62 -5.42 -17.57
C MET A 257 -10.86 -4.33 -16.50
N MET A 258 -9.99 -4.22 -15.49
CA MET A 258 -10.20 -3.34 -14.33
C MET A 258 -9.81 -1.87 -14.53
N LYS A 259 -9.50 -1.43 -15.76
CA LYS A 259 -9.04 -0.06 -16.05
C LYS A 259 -9.92 1.02 -15.41
N SER A 260 -11.25 0.90 -15.52
CA SER A 260 -12.19 1.86 -14.92
C SER A 260 -12.07 1.89 -13.39
N ARG A 261 -11.94 0.73 -12.75
CA ARG A 261 -11.79 0.60 -11.29
C ARG A 261 -10.49 1.24 -10.80
N PHE A 262 -9.39 1.13 -11.54
CA PHE A 262 -8.15 1.84 -11.21
C PHE A 262 -8.33 3.36 -11.25
N LEU A 263 -8.94 3.88 -12.30
CA LEU A 263 -9.21 5.32 -12.41
C LEU A 263 -10.17 5.81 -11.32
N GLU A 264 -11.15 5.00 -10.95
CA GLU A 264 -12.11 5.34 -9.91
C GLU A 264 -11.48 5.32 -8.51
N GLU A 265 -10.65 4.33 -8.20
CA GLU A 265 -10.06 4.16 -6.87
C GLU A 265 -8.78 4.97 -6.65
N LEU A 266 -7.91 5.08 -7.66
CA LEU A 266 -6.60 5.71 -7.55
C LEU A 266 -6.53 7.07 -8.26
N GLY A 267 -7.40 7.33 -9.23
CA GLY A 267 -7.31 8.52 -10.10
C GLY A 267 -6.31 8.39 -11.26
N TYR A 268 -5.56 7.29 -11.33
CA TYR A 268 -4.54 7.04 -12.35
C TYR A 268 -4.36 5.53 -12.60
N LEU A 269 -3.56 5.16 -13.60
CA LEU A 269 -3.15 3.79 -13.85
C LEU A 269 -1.72 3.58 -13.38
N PRO A 270 -1.45 2.71 -12.38
CA PRO A 270 -0.09 2.46 -11.88
C PRO A 270 0.76 1.60 -12.84
N TYR A 271 0.32 1.46 -14.09
CA TYR A 271 0.94 0.64 -15.13
C TYR A 271 0.74 1.28 -16.50
N GLN A 272 1.67 1.02 -17.42
CA GLN A 272 1.60 1.44 -18.82
C GLN A 272 0.78 0.44 -19.64
N GLU A 273 1.04 -0.85 -19.43
CA GLU A 273 0.34 -1.96 -20.08
C GLU A 273 -0.01 -3.01 -19.03
N ILE A 274 -1.16 -3.67 -19.22
CA ILE A 274 -1.53 -4.88 -18.50
C ILE A 274 -2.09 -5.90 -19.50
N SER A 275 -1.49 -7.08 -19.56
CA SER A 275 -1.79 -8.07 -20.61
C SER A 275 -1.69 -9.51 -20.11
N LYS A 276 -2.43 -10.42 -20.76
CA LYS A 276 -2.40 -11.85 -20.41
C LYS A 276 -1.10 -12.48 -20.88
N VAL A 277 -0.47 -13.26 -20.02
CA VAL A 277 0.68 -14.11 -20.34
C VAL A 277 0.18 -15.54 -20.50
N LYS A 278 0.27 -16.07 -21.73
CA LYS A 278 -0.19 -17.42 -22.06
C LYS A 278 0.38 -18.44 -21.06
N SER A 279 -0.48 -19.32 -20.55
CA SER A 279 -0.14 -20.39 -19.59
C SER A 279 0.46 -19.99 -18.24
N VAL A 280 0.60 -18.70 -17.95
CA VAL A 280 1.30 -18.21 -16.75
C VAL A 280 0.45 -17.27 -15.89
N GLY A 281 -0.33 -16.36 -16.51
CA GLY A 281 -1.17 -15.43 -15.76
C GLY A 281 -1.37 -14.10 -16.47
N VAL A 282 -1.15 -13.00 -15.76
CA VAL A 282 -1.24 -11.61 -16.26
C VAL A 282 0.08 -10.93 -15.95
N SER A 283 0.53 -9.99 -16.77
CA SER A 283 1.67 -9.14 -16.43
C SER A 283 1.32 -7.68 -16.62
N PHE A 284 2.05 -6.80 -15.93
CA PHE A 284 1.97 -5.36 -16.16
C PHE A 284 3.35 -4.71 -16.23
N ILE A 285 3.44 -3.60 -16.94
CA ILE A 285 4.62 -2.73 -16.98
C ILE A 285 4.38 -1.58 -15.98
N PRO A 286 5.18 -1.43 -14.91
CA PRO A 286 5.02 -0.35 -13.93
C PRO A 286 5.05 1.04 -14.56
N ASP A 287 4.21 1.94 -14.06
CA ASP A 287 4.24 3.36 -14.44
C ASP A 287 4.62 4.25 -13.25
N ILE A 288 5.39 5.31 -13.50
CA ILE A 288 5.87 6.21 -12.46
C ILE A 288 4.75 6.94 -11.71
N SER A 289 3.57 7.08 -12.32
CA SER A 289 2.36 7.60 -11.65
C SER A 289 1.97 6.79 -10.42
N ALA A 290 2.40 5.53 -10.30
CA ALA A 290 2.24 4.73 -9.09
C ALA A 290 2.82 5.39 -7.84
N LEU A 291 3.80 6.29 -7.97
CA LEU A 291 4.41 7.03 -6.86
C LEU A 291 3.51 8.14 -6.29
N GLN A 292 2.39 8.46 -6.94
CA GLN A 292 1.43 9.43 -6.42
C GLN A 292 0.74 8.90 -5.16
N ILE A 293 0.69 9.74 -4.12
CA ILE A 293 -0.09 9.49 -2.91
C ILE A 293 -1.56 9.73 -3.22
N ASN A 294 -2.44 8.82 -2.79
CA ASN A 294 -3.88 8.97 -2.95
C ASN A 294 -4.47 9.76 -1.75
N PRO A 295 -4.90 11.01 -1.92
CA PRO A 295 -5.48 11.78 -0.82
C PRO A 295 -6.84 11.25 -0.34
N LEU A 296 -7.49 10.36 -1.10
CA LEU A 296 -8.74 9.71 -0.72
C LEU A 296 -8.53 8.33 -0.08
N ASP A 297 -7.28 7.94 0.14
CA ASP A 297 -6.91 6.74 0.88
C ASP A 297 -5.95 7.14 2.02
N PRO A 298 -6.46 7.35 3.25
CA PRO A 298 -5.64 7.82 4.36
C PRO A 298 -4.65 6.75 4.88
N LEU A 299 -4.72 5.54 4.32
CA LEU A 299 -3.90 4.39 4.66
C LEU A 299 -3.03 3.96 3.48
N ASP A 300 -2.87 4.86 2.50
CA ASP A 300 -1.87 4.75 1.45
C ASP A 300 -0.46 4.94 2.07
N PRO A 301 0.44 3.94 2.01
CA PRO A 301 1.73 3.96 2.72
C PRO A 301 2.76 4.95 2.17
#